data_AF-A0A7Y0KQL7-F1
#
_entry.id   AF-A0A7Y0KQL7-F1
#
_cell.length_a   1.000
_cell.length_b   1.000
_cell.length_c   1.000
_cell.angle_alpha   90.00
_cell.angle_beta   90.00
_cell.angle_gamma   90.00
#
_symmetry.space_group_name_H-M   'P 1'
#
loop_
_entity.id
_entity.type
_entity.pdbx_description
1 polymer ?
#
loop_
_entity_poly.entity_id
_entity_poly.type
_entity_poly.pdbx_seq_one_letter_code
_entity_poly.pdbx_strand_id
1 'polypeptide(L)' 'MSYEQLKAFVAKVKQDKTLQDQVKKENADLVSIAKAAGFSITTDNLRIAYTEWVRDSLAS' A
#
# COMPACT_ATOMS: atom_id res chain seq x y z
N MET A 1 1.79 1.39 -14.36
CA MET A 1 2.24 1.16 -12.96
C MET A 1 1.41 0.02 -12.39
N SER A 2 2.06 -1.00 -11.83
CA SER A 2 1.52 -2.36 -11.67
C SER A 2 1.07 -2.67 -10.23
N TYR A 3 0.05 -3.52 -10.07
CA TYR A 3 -0.36 -4.10 -8.78
C TYR A 3 0.80 -4.78 -8.02
N GLU A 4 1.77 -5.32 -8.76
CA GLU A 4 3.00 -5.90 -8.21
C GLU A 4 3.82 -4.90 -7.40
N GLN A 5 3.83 -3.60 -7.77
CA GLN A 5 4.51 -2.57 -6.98
C GLN A 5 3.83 -2.36 -5.63
N LEU A 6 2.50 -2.42 -5.57
CA LEU A 6 1.77 -2.29 -4.32
C LEU A 6 2.01 -3.50 -3.41
N LYS A 7 2.00 -4.72 -3.94
CA LYS A 7 2.38 -5.93 -3.19
C LYS A 7 3.78 -5.83 -2.61
N ALA A 8 4.76 -5.41 -3.42
CA ALA A 8 6.14 -5.26 -2.97
C ALA A 8 6.28 -4.21 -1.85
N PHE A 9 5.56 -3.09 -1.95
CA PHE A 9 5.52 -2.08 -0.89
C PHE A 9 4.89 -2.61 0.40
N VAL A 10 3.74 -3.28 0.33
CA VAL A 10 3.10 -3.88 1.52
C VAL A 10 4.02 -4.91 2.18
N ALA A 11 4.71 -5.74 1.39
CA ALA A 11 5.71 -6.68 1.92
C ALA A 11 6.86 -5.95 2.63
N LYS A 12 7.37 -4.87 2.04
CA LYS A 12 8.44 -4.05 2.64
C LYS A 12 7.98 -3.37 3.93
N VAL A 13 6.78 -2.80 3.96
CA VAL A 13 6.15 -2.19 5.15
C VAL A 13 6.00 -3.20 6.28
N LYS A 14 5.66 -4.47 5.98
CA LYS A 14 5.59 -5.53 6.99
C LYS A 14 6.95 -5.86 7.61
N GLN A 15 8.03 -5.73 6.85
CA GLN A 15 9.40 -6.06 7.30
C GLN A 15 10.13 -4.85 7.90
N ASP A 16 9.72 -3.64 7.58
CA ASP A 16 10.41 -2.40 7.94
C ASP A 16 9.62 -1.62 9.01
N LYS A 17 10.14 -1.62 10.25
CA LYS A 17 9.49 -0.94 11.39
C LYS A 17 9.29 0.55 11.15
N THR A 18 10.23 1.23 10.50
CA THR A 18 10.13 2.66 10.23
C THR A 18 8.98 2.95 9.28
N LEU A 19 8.85 2.16 8.20
CA LEU A 19 7.70 2.29 7.30
C LEU A 19 6.39 1.93 7.99
N GLN A 20 6.41 0.89 8.83
CA GLN A 20 5.23 0.48 9.61
C GLN A 20 4.72 1.60 10.51
N ASP A 21 5.61 2.30 11.21
CA ASP A 21 5.25 3.42 12.08
C ASP A 21 4.80 4.64 11.27
N GLN A 22 5.31 4.83 10.06
CA GLN A 22 4.84 5.90 9.16
C GLN A 22 3.43 5.63 8.62
N VAL A 23 3.13 4.41 8.15
CA VAL A 23 1.81 4.07 7.60
C VAL A 23 0.73 3.96 8.67
N LYS A 24 1.11 3.72 9.93
CA LYS A 24 0.18 3.66 11.08
C LYS A 24 -0.27 5.04 11.59
N LYS A 25 0.34 6.14 11.12
CA LYS A 25 -0.09 7.49 11.53
C LYS A 25 -1.48 7.79 10.96
N GLU A 26 -2.35 8.39 11.77
CA GLU A 26 -3.58 8.99 11.26
C GLU A 26 -3.24 10.03 10.19
N ASN A 27 -3.87 9.93 9.02
CA ASN A 27 -3.59 10.73 7.83
C ASN A 27 -2.21 10.51 7.18
N ALA A 28 -1.61 9.33 7.35
CA ALA A 28 -0.41 8.95 6.61
C ALA A 28 -0.65 8.98 5.08
N ASP A 29 0.13 9.78 4.37
CA ASP A 29 0.13 9.77 2.91
C ASP A 29 0.92 8.55 2.40
N LEU A 30 0.20 7.44 2.23
CA LEU A 30 0.76 6.17 1.76
C LEU A 30 1.46 6.30 0.41
N VAL A 31 1.01 7.20 -0.47
CA VAL A 31 1.62 7.43 -1.78
C VAL A 31 2.97 8.12 -1.62
N SER A 32 3.05 9.15 -0.76
CA SER A 32 4.31 9.82 -0.46
C SER A 32 5.30 8.91 0.27
N ILE A 33 4.83 8.11 1.22
CA ILE A 33 5.67 7.12 1.94
C ILE A 33 6.21 6.07 0.97
N ALA A 34 5.36 5.53 0.09
CA ALA A 34 5.78 4.59 -0.94
C ALA A 34 6.84 5.18 -1.87
N LYS A 35 6.63 6.41 -2.35
CA LYS A 35 7.60 7.13 -3.20
C LYS A 35 8.94 7.36 -2.49
N ALA A 36 8.91 7.75 -1.21
CA ALA A 36 10.11 7.92 -0.41
C ALA A 36 10.87 6.59 -0.23
N ALA A 37 10.14 5.47 -0.18
CA ALA A 37 10.71 4.13 -0.14
C ALA A 37 11.13 3.58 -1.51
N GLY A 38 11.07 4.38 -2.58
CA GLY A 38 11.46 3.98 -3.94
C GLY A 38 10.37 3.26 -4.74
N PHE A 39 9.15 3.17 -4.21
CA PHE A 39 8.01 2.56 -4.90
C PHE A 39 7.21 3.62 -5.67
N SER A 40 6.92 3.34 -6.94
CA SER A 40 6.04 4.20 -7.77
C SER A 40 4.58 3.77 -7.65
N ILE A 41 3.99 3.94 -6.46
CA ILE A 41 2.57 3.65 -6.19
C ILE A 41 1.73 4.90 -6.42
N THR A 42 0.51 4.70 -6.92
CA THR A 42 -0.49 5.76 -7.09
C THR A 42 -1.76 5.49 -6.28
N THR A 43 -2.60 6.51 -6.14
CA THR A 43 -3.94 6.39 -5.56
C THR A 43 -4.81 5.37 -6.31
N ASP A 44 -4.65 5.24 -7.64
CA ASP A 44 -5.30 4.18 -8.42
C ASP A 44 -4.92 2.77 -7.94
N ASN A 45 -3.64 2.52 -7.62
CA ASN A 45 -3.23 1.21 -7.13
C ASN A 45 -3.88 0.89 -5.77
N LEU A 46 -3.93 1.87 -4.87
CA LEU A 46 -4.61 1.72 -3.57
C LEU A 46 -6.10 1.43 -3.76
N ARG A 47 -6.77 2.15 -4.68
CA ARG A 47 -8.18 1.94 -5.02
C ARG A 47 -8.42 0.53 -5.55
N ILE A 48 -7.61 0.08 -6.51
CA ILE A 48 -7.73 -1.27 -7.09
C ILE A 48 -7.56 -2.33 -6.01
N ALA A 49 -6.53 -2.24 -5.16
CA ALA A 49 -6.34 -3.20 -4.07
C ALA A 49 -7.48 -3.18 -3.05
N TYR A 50 -8.02 -2.01 -2.74
CA TYR A 50 -9.20 -1.93 -1.88
C TYR A 50 -10.42 -2.59 -2.54
N THR A 51 -10.70 -2.29 -3.81
CA THR A 51 -11.81 -2.92 -4.55
C THR A 51 -11.66 -4.44 -4.68
N GLU A 52 -10.45 -4.94 -4.94
CA GLU A 52 -10.16 -6.38 -4.97
C GLU A 52 -10.33 -7.02 -3.59
N TRP A 53 -9.79 -6.42 -2.54
CA TRP A 53 -9.93 -6.92 -1.17
C TRP A 53 -11.39 -6.95 -0.71
N VAL A 54 -12.14 -5.88 -0.96
CA VAL A 54 -13.58 -5.82 -0.66
C VAL A 54 -14.33 -6.90 -1.45
N ARG A 55 -14.02 -7.09 -2.73
CA ARG A 55 -14.67 -8.10 -3.56
C ARG A 55 -14.39 -9.52 -3.06
N ASP A 56 -13.16 -9.82 -2.68
CA ASP A 56 -12.76 -11.12 -2.12
C ASP A 56 -13.41 -11.37 -0.76
N SER A 57 -13.44 -10.34 0.10
CA SER A 57 -14.07 -10.39 1.42
C SER A 57 -15.60 -10.53 1.36
N LEU A 58 -16.25 -10.06 0.29
CA LEU A 58 -17.69 -10.22 0.08
C LEU A 58 -18.06 -11.53 -0.64
N ALA A 59 -17.08 -12.21 -1.24
CA ALA A 59 -17.27 -13.48 -1.92
C ALA A 59 -17.01 -14.71 -1.02
N SER A 60 -16.51 -14.48 0.21
CA SER A 60 -16.27 -15.51 1.25
C SER A 60 -17.40 -15.53 2.28
#